data_AF-A0A3C1K619-F1
#
_entry.id   AF-A0A3C1K619-F1
#
_cell.length_a   1.000
_cell.length_b   1.000
_cell.length_c   1.000
_cell.angle_alpha   90.00
_cell.angle_beta   90.00
_cell.angle_gamma   90.00
#
_symmetry.space_group_name_H-M   'P 1'
#
loop_
_entity.id
_entity.type
_entity.pdbx_description
1 polymer ?
#
loop_
_entity_poly.entity_id
_entity_poly.type
_entity_poly.pdbx_seq_one_letter_code
_entity_poly.pdbx_strand_id
1 'polypeptide(L)'
;MTKFALQKRIIIISVIVTSLAISIYRIFVIQNNMDICPKIDDSNYYLEDNFETYLFTVISIFIMLIFLLAALYLGRKIKNKLVCGEPSIIFSTSLSSFIILGSLFFYIFYFAETIELTTLRVFILISAFISSIYFLVNASRKADTCCNLITWLSLAPVATFALRLLNDFIRQSTTPDASSTHFLLISIIAFLLFFLTESKFKAGNGNMTLYIIFGFATILFSLIYTIPTIILSAFWYLPTNYTTLYSVVDLSLALYIATRLIHLECIEYNSAKNDLEKQS
;
A
#
# COMPACT_ATOMS: atom_id res chain seq x y z
N MET A 1 24.68 -16.03 7.71
CA MET A 1 23.73 -14.89 7.68
C MET A 1 24.24 -13.82 8.63
N THR A 2 24.52 -12.59 8.18
CA THR A 2 25.08 -11.55 9.05
C THR A 2 24.03 -11.09 10.09
N LYS A 3 24.46 -10.77 11.33
CA LYS A 3 23.56 -10.30 12.42
C LYS A 3 22.65 -9.15 11.97
N PHE A 4 23.14 -8.30 11.07
CA PHE A 4 22.41 -7.15 10.54
C PHE A 4 21.27 -7.54 9.56
N ALA A 5 21.47 -8.55 8.71
CA ALA A 5 20.41 -9.03 7.81
C ALA A 5 19.22 -9.61 8.59
N LEU A 6 19.50 -10.29 9.70
CA LEU A 6 18.49 -10.77 10.63
C LEU A 6 17.75 -9.60 11.30
N GLN A 7 18.47 -8.61 11.82
CA GLN A 7 17.87 -7.41 12.43
C GLN A 7 16.94 -6.66 11.46
N LYS A 8 17.36 -6.49 10.19
CA LYS A 8 16.52 -5.88 9.16
C LYS A 8 15.21 -6.65 8.99
N ARG A 9 15.29 -7.96 8.81
CA ARG A 9 14.10 -8.82 8.64
C ARG A 9 13.18 -8.74 9.85
N ILE A 10 13.73 -8.78 11.06
CA ILE A 10 12.97 -8.66 12.31
C ILE A 10 12.22 -7.33 12.35
N ILE A 11 12.87 -6.20 12.04
CA ILE A 11 12.20 -4.89 12.07
C ILE A 11 11.06 -4.84 11.05
N ILE A 12 11.27 -5.29 9.81
CA ILE A 12 10.24 -5.24 8.77
C ILE A 12 9.08 -6.18 9.11
N ILE A 13 9.35 -7.39 9.61
CA ILE A 13 8.30 -8.31 10.07
C ILE A 13 7.55 -7.70 11.26
N SER A 14 8.26 -7.06 12.20
CA SER A 14 7.65 -6.37 13.33
C SER A 14 6.69 -5.27 12.86
N VAL A 15 7.06 -4.49 11.83
CA VAL A 15 6.19 -3.47 11.23
C VAL A 15 4.91 -4.10 10.69
N ILE A 16 5.01 -5.21 9.97
CA ILE A 16 3.84 -5.92 9.41
C ILE A 16 2.95 -6.46 10.54
N VAL A 17 3.54 -7.15 11.52
CA VAL A 17 2.79 -7.77 12.64
C VAL A 17 2.11 -6.71 13.49
N THR A 18 2.79 -5.62 13.84
CA THR A 18 2.21 -4.52 14.62
C THR A 18 1.10 -3.81 13.83
N SER A 19 1.30 -3.56 12.54
CA SER A 19 0.25 -2.99 11.67
C SER A 19 -0.99 -3.88 11.61
N LEU A 20 -0.80 -5.20 11.51
CA LEU A 20 -1.90 -6.18 11.51
C LEU A 20 -2.61 -6.22 12.87
N ALA A 21 -1.88 -6.18 13.98
CA ALA A 21 -2.45 -6.13 15.33
C ALA A 21 -3.31 -4.88 15.56
N ILE A 22 -2.84 -3.69 15.12
CA ILE A 22 -3.61 -2.44 15.21
C ILE A 22 -4.85 -2.51 14.32
N SER A 23 -4.73 -3.11 13.15
CA SER A 23 -5.86 -3.28 12.23
C SER A 23 -6.94 -4.18 12.84
N ILE A 24 -6.54 -5.26 13.52
CA ILE A 24 -7.46 -6.11 14.29
C ILE A 24 -8.09 -5.33 15.44
N TYR A 25 -7.29 -4.56 16.20
CA TYR A 25 -7.82 -3.71 17.25
C TYR A 25 -8.86 -2.71 16.73
N ARG A 26 -8.62 -2.13 15.54
CA ARG A 26 -9.57 -1.23 14.88
C ARG A 26 -10.91 -1.90 14.57
N ILE A 27 -10.92 -3.20 14.24
CA ILE A 27 -12.18 -3.95 14.01
C ILE A 27 -13.06 -3.89 15.26
N PHE A 28 -12.47 -4.16 16.43
CA PHE A 28 -13.19 -4.10 17.70
C PHE A 28 -13.69 -2.69 18.02
N VAL A 29 -12.86 -1.67 17.79
CA VAL A 29 -13.26 -0.27 17.98
C VAL A 29 -14.45 0.07 17.08
N ILE A 30 -14.43 -0.34 15.80
CA ILE A 30 -15.52 -0.10 14.87
C ILE A 30 -16.79 -0.84 15.29
N GLN A 31 -16.70 -2.12 15.68
CA GLN A 31 -17.87 -2.92 16.07
C GLN A 31 -18.56 -2.39 17.32
N ASN A 32 -17.79 -1.90 18.29
CA ASN A 32 -18.34 -1.48 19.59
C ASN A 32 -18.82 -0.03 19.63
N ASN A 33 -18.39 0.82 18.68
CA ASN A 33 -18.63 2.27 18.71
C ASN A 33 -19.30 2.79 17.43
N MET A 34 -20.01 1.96 16.67
CA MET A 34 -20.71 2.37 15.45
C MET A 34 -22.02 3.09 15.80
N ASP A 35 -22.13 4.37 15.43
CA ASP A 35 -23.30 5.22 15.69
C ASP A 35 -24.37 5.04 14.60
N ILE A 36 -23.95 5.13 13.33
CA ILE A 36 -24.82 4.97 12.17
C ILE A 36 -24.40 3.74 11.38
N CYS A 37 -25.28 2.73 11.36
CA CYS A 37 -25.08 1.53 10.56
C CYS A 37 -25.17 1.85 9.05
N PRO A 38 -24.17 1.42 8.26
CA PRO A 38 -24.18 1.61 6.82
C PRO A 38 -25.31 0.84 6.16
N LYS A 39 -25.90 1.44 5.12
CA LYS A 39 -26.95 0.82 4.30
C LYS A 39 -26.36 0.37 2.96
N ILE A 40 -27.10 -0.45 2.22
CA ILE A 40 -26.69 -0.93 0.89
C ILE A 40 -26.35 0.26 -0.05
N ASP A 41 -27.08 1.37 0.08
CA ASP A 41 -26.90 2.58 -0.73
C ASP A 41 -25.83 3.55 -0.19
N ASP A 42 -25.48 3.46 1.10
CA ASP A 42 -24.44 4.26 1.73
C ASP A 42 -23.57 3.40 2.64
N SER A 43 -22.40 3.01 2.12
CA SER A 43 -21.41 2.21 2.84
C SER A 43 -20.62 2.99 3.89
N ASN A 44 -20.90 4.28 4.06
CA ASN A 44 -20.23 5.10 5.06
C ASN A 44 -20.73 4.70 6.45
N TYR A 45 -19.79 4.45 7.35
CA TYR A 45 -20.07 4.27 8.77
C TYR A 45 -19.47 5.44 9.55
N TYR A 46 -20.14 5.77 10.65
CA TYR A 46 -19.75 6.83 11.57
C TYR A 46 -19.55 6.21 12.94
N LEU A 47 -18.46 6.58 13.59
CA LEU A 47 -18.12 6.16 14.95
C LEU A 47 -18.53 7.24 15.93
N GLU A 48 -19.04 6.83 17.09
CA GLU A 48 -19.26 7.72 18.21
C GLU A 48 -17.93 8.32 18.70
N ASP A 49 -18.00 9.58 19.16
CA ASP A 49 -16.88 10.32 19.76
C ASP A 49 -16.62 9.82 21.19
N ASN A 50 -16.12 8.59 21.30
CA ASN A 50 -15.81 7.91 22.55
C ASN A 50 -14.30 7.90 22.84
N PHE A 51 -13.96 7.69 24.12
CA PHE A 51 -12.56 7.58 24.57
C PHE A 51 -11.77 6.52 23.79
N GLU A 52 -12.41 5.40 23.42
CA GLU A 52 -11.78 4.33 22.63
C GLU A 52 -11.41 4.77 21.21
N THR A 53 -12.29 5.52 20.54
CA THR A 53 -12.05 6.08 19.19
C THR A 53 -10.88 7.07 19.21
N TYR A 54 -10.82 7.91 20.25
CA TYR A 54 -9.70 8.82 20.47
C TYR A 54 -8.40 8.07 20.77
N LEU A 55 -8.45 7.11 21.70
CA LEU A 55 -7.31 6.29 22.10
C LEU A 55 -6.69 5.56 20.91
N PHE A 56 -7.51 5.00 20.02
CA PHE A 56 -7.05 4.36 18.78
C PHE A 56 -6.21 5.31 17.91
N THR A 57 -6.66 6.56 17.77
CA THR A 57 -5.98 7.58 16.99
C THR A 57 -4.62 7.92 17.60
N VAL A 58 -4.57 8.09 18.92
CA VAL A 58 -3.31 8.35 19.65
C VAL A 58 -2.32 7.19 19.51
N ILE A 59 -2.79 5.94 19.65
CA ILE A 59 -1.97 4.74 19.47
C ILE A 59 -1.40 4.68 18.05
N SER A 60 -2.23 4.97 17.04
CA SER A 60 -1.80 4.95 15.63
C SER A 60 -0.70 5.98 15.36
N ILE A 61 -0.81 7.19 15.91
CA ILE A 61 0.23 8.23 15.79
C ILE A 61 1.53 7.80 16.48
N PHE A 62 1.43 7.22 17.68
CA PHE A 62 2.60 6.75 18.43
C PHE A 62 3.35 5.65 17.67
N ILE A 63 2.63 4.71 17.08
CA ILE A 63 3.24 3.61 16.30
C ILE A 63 3.87 4.14 15.01
N MET A 64 3.25 5.14 14.36
CA MET A 64 3.88 5.85 13.25
C MET A 64 5.21 6.49 13.62
N LEU A 65 5.30 7.12 14.80
CA LEU A 65 6.56 7.69 15.28
C LEU A 65 7.63 6.61 15.50
N ILE A 66 7.26 5.46 16.08
CA ILE A 66 8.16 4.31 16.23
C ILE A 66 8.64 3.82 14.86
N PHE A 67 7.75 3.69 13.89
CA PHE A 67 8.11 3.27 12.53
C PHE A 67 9.03 4.27 11.85
N LEU A 68 8.80 5.56 12.04
CA LEU A 68 9.67 6.61 11.51
C LEU A 68 11.09 6.50 12.11
N LEU A 69 11.21 6.32 13.42
CA LEU A 69 12.51 6.11 14.08
C LEU A 69 13.20 4.84 13.59
N ALA A 70 12.45 3.74 13.44
CA ALA A 70 12.96 2.48 12.91
C ALA A 70 13.44 2.62 11.45
N ALA A 71 12.68 3.35 10.63
CA ALA A 71 13.02 3.61 9.23
C ALA A 71 14.27 4.50 9.11
N LEU A 72 14.41 5.53 9.96
CA LEU A 72 15.62 6.36 10.02
C LEU A 72 16.85 5.55 10.41
N TYR A 73 16.71 4.64 11.40
CA TYR A 73 17.78 3.75 11.81
C TYR A 73 18.22 2.78 10.69
N LEU A 74 17.24 2.18 10.00
CA LEU A 74 17.47 1.28 8.87
C LEU A 74 18.06 2.00 7.65
N GLY A 75 17.54 3.19 7.32
CA GLY A 75 17.94 3.98 6.16
C GLY A 75 19.42 4.37 6.17
N ARG A 76 20.01 4.57 7.35
CA ARG A 76 21.46 4.84 7.50
C ARG A 76 22.35 3.64 7.18
N LYS A 77 21.81 2.42 7.17
CA LYS A 77 22.58 1.16 7.12
C LYS A 77 22.31 0.31 5.87
N ILE A 78 21.43 0.76 4.97
CA ILE A 78 21.05 0.07 3.74
C ILE A 78 21.67 0.76 2.53
N LYS A 79 22.11 -0.01 1.53
CA LYS A 79 22.77 0.50 0.32
C LYS A 79 21.71 1.00 -0.66
N ASN A 80 22.03 2.00 -1.47
CA ASN A 80 21.14 2.55 -2.50
C ASN A 80 21.01 1.65 -3.74
N LYS A 81 20.80 0.33 -3.58
CA LYS A 81 20.53 -0.58 -4.69
C LYS A 81 19.28 -1.39 -4.42
N LEU A 82 18.26 -1.18 -5.25
CA LEU A 82 17.12 -2.07 -5.35
C LEU A 82 17.52 -3.26 -6.20
N VAL A 83 17.60 -4.44 -5.60
CA VAL A 83 17.77 -5.68 -6.36
C VAL A 83 16.40 -6.28 -6.63
N CYS A 84 16.12 -6.53 -7.90
CA CYS A 84 14.91 -7.18 -8.38
C CYS A 84 15.31 -8.55 -8.92
N GLY A 85 14.64 -9.62 -8.49
CA GLY A 85 14.92 -10.96 -9.01
C GLY A 85 14.46 -12.11 -8.14
N GLU A 86 13.93 -11.85 -6.93
CA GLU A 86 13.45 -12.94 -6.07
C GLU A 86 12.04 -13.44 -6.48
N PRO A 87 11.77 -14.76 -6.43
CA PRO A 87 10.49 -15.35 -6.82
C PRO A 87 9.27 -14.74 -6.11
N SER A 88 9.44 -14.35 -4.84
CA SER A 88 8.44 -13.68 -4.02
C SER A 88 7.99 -12.34 -4.61
N ILE A 89 8.94 -11.55 -5.14
CA ILE A 89 8.65 -10.26 -5.76
C ILE A 89 7.86 -10.48 -7.04
N ILE A 90 8.31 -11.42 -7.90
CA ILE A 90 7.64 -11.79 -9.16
C ILE A 90 6.19 -12.23 -8.91
N PHE A 91 6.00 -13.05 -7.88
CA PHE A 91 4.66 -13.48 -7.48
C PHE A 91 3.80 -12.30 -7.02
N SER A 92 4.31 -11.44 -6.12
CA SER A 92 3.55 -10.30 -5.60
C SER A 92 3.22 -9.25 -6.66
N THR A 93 4.10 -9.02 -7.64
CA THR A 93 3.84 -8.11 -8.77
C THR A 93 2.80 -8.69 -9.71
N SER A 94 2.91 -9.98 -10.05
CA SER A 94 1.92 -10.66 -10.87
C SER A 94 0.54 -10.68 -10.20
N LEU A 95 0.49 -10.99 -8.91
CA LEU A 95 -0.74 -10.96 -8.12
C LEU A 95 -1.39 -9.58 -8.13
N SER A 96 -0.61 -8.52 -7.89
CA SER A 96 -1.10 -7.14 -7.92
C SER A 96 -1.68 -6.79 -9.30
N SER A 97 -1.00 -7.18 -10.39
CA SER A 97 -1.48 -6.98 -11.76
C SER A 97 -2.82 -7.67 -12.03
N PHE A 98 -2.95 -8.94 -11.63
CA PHE A 98 -4.19 -9.70 -11.81
C PHE A 98 -5.34 -9.17 -10.97
N ILE A 99 -5.09 -8.76 -9.73
CA ILE A 99 -6.12 -8.17 -8.86
C ILE A 99 -6.61 -6.84 -9.43
N ILE A 100 -5.70 -5.98 -9.92
CA ILE A 100 -6.09 -4.73 -10.58
C ILE A 100 -6.93 -5.01 -11.83
N LEU A 101 -6.51 -5.92 -12.70
CA LEU A 101 -7.29 -6.30 -13.90
C LEU A 101 -8.65 -6.88 -13.53
N GLY A 102 -8.69 -7.79 -12.56
CA GLY A 102 -9.94 -8.40 -12.07
C GLY A 102 -10.89 -7.35 -11.53
N SER A 103 -10.38 -6.37 -10.76
CA SER A 103 -11.20 -5.26 -10.24
C SER A 103 -11.77 -4.38 -11.36
N LEU A 104 -10.99 -4.12 -12.41
CA LEU A 104 -11.44 -3.37 -13.60
C LEU A 104 -12.53 -4.12 -14.35
N PHE A 105 -12.31 -5.41 -14.64
CA PHE A 105 -13.30 -6.22 -15.33
C PHE A 105 -14.60 -6.33 -14.53
N PHE A 106 -14.51 -6.60 -13.24
CA PHE A 106 -15.69 -6.68 -12.37
C PHE A 106 -16.44 -5.35 -12.34
N TYR A 107 -15.73 -4.22 -12.24
CA TYR A 107 -16.34 -2.89 -12.28
C TYR A 107 -17.10 -2.65 -13.59
N ILE A 108 -16.48 -2.97 -14.74
CA ILE A 108 -17.10 -2.78 -16.06
C ILE A 108 -18.29 -3.72 -16.24
N PHE A 109 -18.15 -5.02 -15.95
CA PHE A 109 -19.21 -5.99 -16.21
C PHE A 109 -20.40 -5.87 -15.27
N TYR A 110 -20.17 -5.53 -14.00
CA TYR A 110 -21.22 -5.56 -12.99
C TYR A 110 -21.85 -4.19 -12.71
N PHE A 111 -21.12 -3.09 -12.99
CA PHE A 111 -21.57 -1.74 -12.63
C PHE A 111 -21.65 -0.75 -13.80
N ALA A 112 -21.19 -1.09 -15.01
CA ALA A 112 -21.27 -0.15 -16.14
C ALA A 112 -22.70 0.10 -16.63
N GLU A 113 -23.63 -0.85 -16.43
CA GLU A 113 -25.04 -0.66 -16.82
C GLU A 113 -25.87 0.09 -15.76
N THR A 114 -25.43 0.09 -14.50
CA THR A 114 -26.19 0.63 -13.37
C THR A 114 -25.72 1.99 -12.89
N ILE A 115 -24.50 2.41 -13.26
CA ILE A 115 -23.90 3.66 -12.81
C ILE A 115 -23.40 4.44 -14.01
N GLU A 116 -23.90 5.66 -14.21
CA GLU A 116 -23.34 6.58 -15.21
C GLU A 116 -21.85 6.81 -14.93
N LEU A 117 -21.02 6.36 -15.87
CA LEU A 117 -19.58 6.49 -15.81
C LEU A 117 -19.20 7.96 -16.02
N THR A 118 -19.02 8.70 -14.93
CA THR A 118 -18.39 10.04 -14.99
C THR A 118 -17.03 9.96 -15.68
N THR A 119 -16.67 11.00 -16.44
CA THR A 119 -15.38 11.09 -17.15
C THR A 119 -14.19 10.84 -16.23
N LEU A 120 -14.24 11.31 -14.99
CA LEU A 120 -13.19 11.13 -14.00
C LEU A 120 -13.01 9.66 -13.59
N ARG A 121 -14.09 8.89 -13.44
CA ARG A 121 -14.00 7.44 -13.19
C ARG A 121 -13.39 6.70 -14.37
N VAL A 122 -13.71 7.10 -15.60
CA VAL A 122 -13.08 6.53 -16.80
C VAL A 122 -11.55 6.76 -16.78
N PHE A 123 -11.09 7.95 -16.39
CA PHE A 123 -9.66 8.21 -16.22
C PHE A 123 -9.00 7.34 -15.13
N ILE A 124 -9.68 7.10 -14.01
CA ILE A 124 -9.20 6.18 -12.98
C ILE A 124 -9.07 4.75 -13.54
N LEU A 125 -10.05 4.27 -14.30
CA LEU A 125 -10.00 2.93 -14.90
C LEU A 125 -8.84 2.80 -15.92
N ILE A 126 -8.65 3.81 -16.77
CA ILE A 126 -7.55 3.83 -17.75
C ILE A 126 -6.19 3.84 -17.05
N SER A 127 -6.00 4.69 -16.04
CA SER A 127 -4.75 4.76 -15.28
C SER A 127 -4.47 3.46 -14.52
N ALA A 128 -5.50 2.83 -13.94
CA ALA A 128 -5.38 1.52 -13.31
C ALA A 128 -5.00 0.42 -14.30
N PHE A 129 -5.52 0.44 -15.54
CA PHE A 129 -5.12 -0.49 -16.59
C PHE A 129 -3.62 -0.34 -16.93
N ILE A 130 -3.14 0.89 -17.11
CA ILE A 130 -1.72 1.18 -17.35
C ILE A 130 -0.87 0.76 -16.15
N SER A 131 -1.36 0.96 -14.92
CA SER A 131 -0.71 0.49 -13.69
C SER A 131 -0.59 -1.04 -13.65
N SER A 132 -1.58 -1.78 -14.15
CA SER A 132 -1.47 -3.23 -14.24
C SER A 132 -0.39 -3.66 -15.25
N ILE A 133 -0.29 -2.98 -16.39
CA ILE A 133 0.79 -3.20 -17.37
C ILE A 133 2.15 -3.00 -16.70
N TYR A 134 2.32 -1.94 -15.90
CA TYR A 134 3.54 -1.73 -15.13
C TYR A 134 3.91 -2.95 -14.27
N PHE A 135 2.97 -3.48 -13.48
CA PHE A 135 3.21 -4.63 -12.62
C PHE A 135 3.49 -5.92 -13.41
N LEU A 136 2.82 -6.12 -14.55
CA LEU A 136 3.06 -7.26 -15.43
C LEU A 136 4.45 -7.20 -16.08
N VAL A 137 4.87 -6.02 -16.54
CA VAL A 137 6.23 -5.78 -17.07
C VAL A 137 7.27 -6.02 -15.98
N ASN A 138 6.99 -5.58 -14.75
CA ASN A 138 7.86 -5.81 -13.59
C ASN A 138 7.93 -7.29 -13.18
N ALA A 139 6.86 -8.08 -13.41
CA ALA A 139 6.83 -9.52 -13.17
C ALA A 139 7.55 -10.34 -14.27
N SER A 140 7.43 -9.92 -15.52
CA SER A 140 7.91 -10.65 -16.71
C SER A 140 9.39 -10.47 -17.02
N ARG A 141 10.01 -9.35 -16.62
CA ARG A 141 11.41 -9.08 -16.93
C ARG A 141 12.34 -9.69 -15.89
N LYS A 142 13.28 -10.54 -16.34
CA LYS A 142 14.49 -10.88 -15.57
C LYS A 142 15.36 -9.62 -15.45
N ALA A 143 15.28 -8.97 -14.30
CA ALA A 143 16.23 -8.11 -13.56
C ALA A 143 17.17 -7.10 -14.26
N ASP A 144 17.49 -7.15 -15.55
CA ASP A 144 18.76 -6.56 -16.02
C ASP A 144 18.67 -5.28 -16.85
N THR A 145 17.49 -4.66 -16.98
CA THR A 145 17.41 -3.39 -17.73
C THR A 145 16.60 -2.34 -17.00
N CYS A 146 17.31 -1.33 -16.47
CA CYS A 146 16.79 0.01 -16.22
C CYS A 146 16.41 0.64 -17.58
N CYS A 147 15.32 0.17 -18.18
CA CYS A 147 14.76 0.80 -19.36
C CYS A 147 14.02 2.07 -18.94
N ASN A 148 14.24 3.18 -19.66
CA ASN A 148 13.47 4.42 -19.51
C ASN A 148 11.96 4.18 -19.52
N LEU A 149 11.49 3.20 -20.30
CA LEU A 149 10.08 2.81 -20.39
C LEU A 149 9.52 2.27 -19.05
N ILE A 150 10.30 1.52 -18.27
CA ILE A 150 9.87 1.02 -16.96
C ILE A 150 9.79 2.17 -15.94
N THR A 151 10.70 3.14 -16.04
CA THR A 151 10.68 4.35 -15.21
C THR A 151 9.42 5.15 -15.47
N TRP A 152 9.04 5.35 -16.74
CA TRP A 152 7.77 5.99 -17.11
C TRP A 152 6.55 5.21 -16.62
N LEU A 153 6.53 3.89 -16.81
CA LEU A 153 5.45 3.04 -16.32
C LEU A 153 5.32 3.03 -14.79
N SER A 154 6.41 3.24 -14.04
CA SER A 154 6.36 3.34 -12.58
C SER A 154 5.61 4.57 -12.05
N LEU A 155 5.34 5.55 -12.90
CA LEU A 155 4.49 6.70 -12.59
C LEU A 155 3.00 6.38 -12.79
N ALA A 156 2.63 5.29 -13.45
CA ALA A 156 1.23 4.94 -13.67
C ALA A 156 0.47 4.66 -12.36
N PRO A 157 1.00 3.89 -11.37
CA PRO A 157 0.38 3.79 -10.06
C PRO A 157 0.18 5.16 -9.40
N VAL A 158 1.14 6.08 -9.55
CA VAL A 158 1.06 7.44 -9.01
C VAL A 158 -0.13 8.20 -9.62
N ALA A 159 -0.28 8.14 -10.95
CA ALA A 159 -1.41 8.77 -11.64
C ALA A 159 -2.75 8.19 -11.16
N THR A 160 -2.87 6.87 -11.03
CA THR A 160 -4.09 6.20 -10.56
C THR A 160 -4.49 6.67 -9.16
N PHE A 161 -3.55 6.68 -8.22
CA PHE A 161 -3.81 7.11 -6.85
C PHE A 161 -4.11 8.61 -6.77
N ALA A 162 -3.50 9.45 -7.61
CA ALA A 162 -3.77 10.88 -7.64
C ALA A 162 -5.19 11.17 -8.17
N LEU A 163 -5.61 10.46 -9.22
CA LEU A 163 -6.97 10.56 -9.75
C LEU A 163 -8.01 10.04 -8.75
N ARG A 164 -7.72 8.95 -8.05
CA ARG A 164 -8.57 8.43 -6.97
C ARG A 164 -8.68 9.42 -5.80
N LEU A 165 -7.56 10.02 -5.39
CA LEU A 165 -7.55 11.06 -4.36
C LEU A 165 -8.42 12.26 -4.77
N LEU A 166 -8.30 12.69 -6.02
CA LEU A 166 -9.11 13.78 -6.57
C LEU A 166 -10.61 13.42 -6.58
N ASN A 167 -10.96 12.19 -6.97
CA ASN A 167 -12.33 11.70 -6.92
C ASN A 167 -12.91 11.75 -5.50
N ASP A 168 -12.14 11.29 -4.52
CA ASP A 168 -12.59 11.26 -3.13
C ASP A 168 -12.72 12.69 -2.57
N PHE A 169 -11.80 13.60 -2.91
CA PHE A 169 -11.90 15.01 -2.53
C PHE A 169 -13.14 15.71 -3.11
N ILE A 170 -13.45 15.45 -4.39
CA ILE A 170 -14.67 15.97 -5.02
C ILE A 170 -15.91 15.41 -4.32
N ARG A 171 -15.90 14.13 -3.93
CA ARG A 171 -17.03 13.50 -3.23
C ARG A 171 -17.24 14.04 -1.82
N GLN A 172 -16.16 14.36 -1.10
CA GLN A 172 -16.24 14.96 0.24
C GLN A 172 -16.84 16.38 0.21
N SER A 173 -16.71 17.11 -0.91
CA SER A 173 -17.34 18.42 -1.04
C SER A 173 -18.88 18.37 -1.04
N THR A 174 -19.46 17.18 -1.25
CA THR A 174 -20.92 16.98 -1.35
C THR A 174 -21.50 16.06 -0.29
N THR A 175 -20.68 15.35 0.49
CA THR A 175 -21.13 14.35 1.46
C THR A 175 -20.32 14.42 2.76
N PRO A 176 -20.94 14.18 3.94
CA PRO A 176 -20.22 14.18 5.21
C PRO A 176 -19.15 13.09 5.26
N ASP A 177 -18.06 13.39 5.98
CA ASP A 177 -16.87 12.52 6.04
C ASP A 177 -17.10 11.27 6.88
N ALA A 178 -17.03 10.10 6.25
CA ALA A 178 -17.03 8.82 6.96
C ALA A 178 -15.82 8.69 7.92
N SER A 179 -15.98 7.92 9.00
CA SER A 179 -14.89 7.71 9.99
C SER A 179 -13.68 6.94 9.43
N SER A 180 -13.81 6.33 8.24
CA SER A 180 -12.72 5.66 7.53
C SER A 180 -11.94 6.56 6.57
N THR A 181 -12.49 7.72 6.21
CA THR A 181 -11.99 8.59 5.14
C THR A 181 -10.58 9.08 5.41
N HIS A 182 -10.28 9.48 6.65
CA HIS A 182 -8.96 9.98 7.03
C HIS A 182 -7.85 8.94 6.80
N PHE A 183 -8.09 7.68 7.20
CA PHE A 183 -7.15 6.59 7.00
C PHE A 183 -7.00 6.21 5.53
N LEU A 184 -8.08 6.28 4.75
CA LEU A 184 -8.05 6.10 3.29
C LEU A 184 -7.17 7.17 2.62
N LEU A 185 -7.40 8.45 2.91
CA LEU A 185 -6.65 9.56 2.31
C LEU A 185 -5.17 9.46 2.65
N ILE A 186 -4.82 9.23 3.92
CA ILE A 186 -3.43 9.07 4.35
C ILE A 186 -2.80 7.84 3.70
N SER A 187 -3.54 6.74 3.56
CA SER A 187 -3.09 5.55 2.81
C SER A 187 -2.77 5.87 1.36
N ILE A 188 -3.66 6.57 0.64
CA ILE A 188 -3.45 6.97 -0.76
C ILE A 188 -2.23 7.88 -0.88
N ILE A 189 -2.07 8.85 0.01
CA ILE A 189 -0.90 9.74 0.06
C ILE A 189 0.38 8.94 0.30
N ALA A 190 0.36 7.95 1.19
CA ALA A 190 1.50 7.09 1.46
C ALA A 190 1.89 6.26 0.22
N PHE A 191 0.90 5.66 -0.48
CA PHE A 191 1.12 4.97 -1.76
C PHE A 191 1.76 5.88 -2.81
N LEU A 192 1.22 7.09 -2.99
CA LEU A 192 1.76 8.10 -3.92
C LEU A 192 3.23 8.38 -3.64
N LEU A 193 3.56 8.68 -2.38
CA LEU A 193 4.92 9.00 -1.96
C LEU A 193 5.86 7.80 -2.11
N PHE A 194 5.40 6.59 -1.79
CA PHE A 194 6.17 5.38 -2.00
C PHE A 194 6.51 5.16 -3.48
N PHE A 195 5.51 5.13 -4.36
CA PHE A 195 5.75 4.91 -5.79
C PHE A 195 6.54 6.04 -6.45
N LEU A 196 6.39 7.28 -5.97
CA LEU A 196 7.25 8.40 -6.38
C LEU A 196 8.71 8.20 -5.95
N THR A 197 8.96 7.67 -4.76
CA THR A 197 10.34 7.32 -4.36
C THR A 197 10.86 6.11 -5.14
N GLU A 198 10.02 5.12 -5.44
CA GLU A 198 10.41 3.97 -6.28
C GLU A 198 10.82 4.42 -7.69
N SER A 199 10.07 5.35 -8.30
CA SER A 199 10.41 5.89 -9.62
C SER A 199 11.71 6.69 -9.60
N LYS A 200 11.95 7.52 -8.56
CA LYS A 200 13.23 8.21 -8.35
C LYS A 200 14.39 7.25 -8.19
N PHE A 201 14.18 6.12 -7.50
CA PHE A 201 15.16 5.06 -7.39
C PHE A 201 15.48 4.40 -8.73
N LYS A 202 14.47 4.10 -9.55
CA LYS A 202 14.64 3.57 -10.91
C LYS A 202 15.35 4.56 -11.85
N ALA A 203 15.22 5.86 -11.58
CA ALA A 203 15.95 6.93 -12.26
C ALA A 203 17.37 7.19 -11.69
N GLY A 204 17.78 6.50 -10.63
CA GLY A 204 19.12 6.64 -10.02
C GLY A 204 19.27 7.72 -8.95
N ASN A 205 18.22 8.51 -8.66
CA ASN A 205 18.24 9.63 -7.70
C ASN A 205 17.43 9.34 -6.42
N GLY A 206 17.34 8.08 -6.02
CA GLY A 206 16.52 7.65 -4.89
C GLY A 206 17.17 7.87 -3.52
N ASN A 207 16.37 8.24 -2.52
CA ASN A 207 16.79 8.28 -1.11
C ASN A 207 16.20 7.10 -0.34
N MET A 208 17.07 6.23 0.19
CA MET A 208 16.68 4.95 0.79
C MET A 208 15.87 5.14 2.06
N THR A 209 16.20 6.18 2.82
CA THR A 209 15.51 6.50 4.06
C THR A 209 14.05 6.87 3.76
N LEU A 210 13.82 7.72 2.76
CA LEU A 210 12.46 8.09 2.35
C LEU A 210 11.68 6.89 1.80
N TYR A 211 12.33 6.01 1.04
CA TYR A 211 11.69 4.80 0.52
C TYR A 211 11.22 3.86 1.65
N ILE A 212 12.02 3.69 2.69
CA ILE A 212 11.63 2.87 3.85
C ILE A 212 10.56 3.57 4.69
N ILE A 213 10.67 4.88 4.92
CA ILE A 213 9.66 5.67 5.67
C ILE A 213 8.30 5.55 4.99
N PHE A 214 8.22 5.85 3.69
CA PHE A 214 6.96 5.76 2.97
C PHE A 214 6.49 4.32 2.81
N GLY A 215 7.40 3.35 2.72
CA GLY A 215 7.04 1.94 2.74
C GLY A 215 6.36 1.52 4.04
N PHE A 216 6.93 1.89 5.20
CA PHE A 216 6.34 1.59 6.51
C PHE A 216 5.02 2.32 6.73
N ALA A 217 4.95 3.61 6.36
CA ALA A 217 3.71 4.37 6.43
C ALA A 217 2.61 3.74 5.57
N THR A 218 2.96 3.31 4.36
CA THR A 218 2.00 2.68 3.45
C THR A 218 1.47 1.38 4.02
N ILE A 219 2.35 0.50 4.55
CA ILE A 219 1.94 -0.74 5.20
C ILE A 219 1.02 -0.44 6.39
N LEU A 220 1.37 0.50 7.27
CA LEU A 220 0.54 0.80 8.43
C LEU A 220 -0.85 1.29 8.02
N PHE A 221 -0.92 2.39 7.27
CA PHE A 221 -2.19 3.04 6.99
C PHE A 221 -3.06 2.23 6.03
N SER A 222 -2.44 1.54 5.06
CA SER A 222 -3.19 0.65 4.17
C SER A 222 -3.79 -0.51 4.95
N LEU A 223 -3.07 -1.16 5.87
CA LEU A 223 -3.63 -2.25 6.66
C LEU A 223 -4.71 -1.75 7.62
N ILE A 224 -4.47 -0.62 8.29
CA ILE A 224 -5.46 0.02 9.17
C ILE A 224 -6.77 0.27 8.42
N TYR A 225 -6.71 0.70 7.16
CA TYR A 225 -7.89 0.95 6.33
C TYR A 225 -8.51 -0.33 5.74
N THR A 226 -7.70 -1.15 5.06
CA THR A 226 -8.18 -2.25 4.21
C THR A 226 -8.64 -3.46 5.00
N ILE A 227 -7.93 -3.87 6.06
CA ILE A 227 -8.26 -5.07 6.83
C ILE A 227 -9.65 -4.95 7.48
N PRO A 228 -9.98 -3.88 8.23
CA PRO A 228 -11.31 -3.77 8.82
C PRO A 228 -12.41 -3.73 7.77
N THR A 229 -12.18 -3.02 6.66
CA THR A 229 -13.15 -2.95 5.56
C THR A 229 -13.43 -4.33 4.97
N ILE A 230 -12.38 -5.10 4.64
CA ILE A 230 -12.53 -6.44 4.05
C ILE A 230 -13.18 -7.42 5.05
N ILE A 231 -12.70 -7.45 6.30
CA ILE A 231 -13.18 -8.40 7.30
C ILE A 231 -14.63 -8.11 7.68
N LEU A 232 -14.96 -6.85 7.98
CA LEU A 232 -16.33 -6.48 8.34
C LEU A 232 -17.29 -6.65 7.15
N SER A 233 -16.85 -6.39 5.91
CA SER A 233 -17.64 -6.72 4.73
C SER A 233 -17.84 -8.24 4.54
N ALA A 234 -16.82 -9.06 4.80
CA ALA A 234 -16.92 -10.52 4.69
C ALA A 234 -17.89 -11.13 5.72
N PHE A 235 -17.98 -10.54 6.91
CA PHE A 235 -18.93 -10.93 7.95
C PHE A 235 -20.27 -10.18 7.87
N TRP A 236 -20.55 -9.48 6.76
CA TRP A 236 -21.81 -8.77 6.51
C TRP A 236 -22.13 -7.66 7.53
N TYR A 237 -21.12 -7.20 8.29
CA TYR A 237 -21.23 -6.01 9.14
C TYR A 237 -21.16 -4.72 8.34
N LEU A 238 -20.46 -4.73 7.21
CA LEU A 238 -20.45 -3.65 6.22
C LEU A 238 -21.01 -4.16 4.89
N PRO A 239 -21.74 -3.36 4.12
CA PRO A 239 -22.19 -3.76 2.79
C PRO A 239 -20.99 -3.98 1.86
N THR A 240 -21.04 -5.03 1.04
CA THR A 240 -20.06 -5.29 -0.02
C THR A 240 -20.36 -4.43 -1.23
N ASN A 241 -19.44 -3.54 -1.63
CA ASN A 241 -19.59 -2.70 -2.81
C ASN A 241 -18.24 -2.50 -3.53
N TYR A 242 -18.22 -1.59 -4.52
CA TYR A 242 -17.00 -1.28 -5.28
C TYR A 242 -15.84 -0.77 -4.42
N THR A 243 -16.11 -0.18 -3.24
CA THR A 243 -15.06 0.27 -2.29
C THR A 243 -14.33 -0.91 -1.64
N THR A 244 -15.00 -2.04 -1.44
CA THR A 244 -14.38 -3.28 -0.95
C THR A 244 -13.37 -3.81 -1.97
N LEU A 245 -13.64 -3.70 -3.27
CA LEU A 245 -12.71 -4.10 -4.34
C LEU A 245 -11.42 -3.26 -4.31
N TYR A 246 -11.57 -1.94 -4.17
CA TYR A 246 -10.41 -1.06 -4.02
C TYR A 246 -9.60 -1.41 -2.77
N SER A 247 -10.25 -1.82 -1.68
CA SER A 247 -9.55 -2.26 -0.47
C SER A 247 -8.73 -3.53 -0.69
N VAL A 248 -9.21 -4.47 -1.51
CA VAL A 248 -8.45 -5.68 -1.90
C VAL A 248 -7.26 -5.33 -2.79
N VAL A 249 -7.42 -4.39 -3.73
CA VAL A 249 -6.31 -3.86 -4.55
C VAL A 249 -5.26 -3.21 -3.65
N ASP A 250 -5.68 -2.32 -2.75
CA ASP A 250 -4.80 -1.60 -1.82
C ASP A 250 -4.02 -2.60 -0.93
N LEU A 251 -4.68 -3.64 -0.42
CA LEU A 251 -4.03 -4.71 0.35
C LEU A 251 -2.97 -5.45 -0.48
N SER A 252 -3.27 -5.79 -1.73
CA SER A 252 -2.32 -6.46 -2.63
C SER A 252 -1.07 -5.60 -2.89
N LEU A 253 -1.26 -4.29 -3.04
CA LEU A 253 -0.17 -3.34 -3.23
C LEU A 253 0.65 -3.14 -1.95
N ALA A 254 0.01 -3.13 -0.78
CA ALA A 254 0.71 -3.11 0.51
C ALA A 254 1.60 -4.36 0.68
N LEU A 255 1.13 -5.54 0.24
CA LEU A 255 1.92 -6.76 0.22
C LEU A 255 3.10 -6.68 -0.76
N TYR A 256 2.89 -6.11 -1.97
CA TYR A 256 4.00 -5.81 -2.89
C TYR A 256 5.05 -4.91 -2.24
N ILE A 257 4.63 -3.87 -1.53
CA ILE A 257 5.56 -2.96 -0.84
C ILE A 257 6.32 -3.71 0.27
N ALA A 258 5.61 -4.53 1.05
CA ALA A 258 6.22 -5.36 2.09
C ALA A 258 7.27 -6.32 1.52
N THR A 259 6.98 -7.04 0.43
CA THR A 259 7.96 -7.93 -0.21
C THR A 259 9.17 -7.14 -0.70
N ARG A 260 8.96 -5.98 -1.34
CA ARG A 260 10.06 -5.11 -1.78
C ARG A 260 10.97 -4.69 -0.64
N LEU A 261 10.42 -4.28 0.50
CA LEU A 261 11.21 -3.89 1.68
C LEU A 261 12.01 -5.08 2.26
N ILE A 262 11.41 -6.27 2.34
CA ILE A 262 12.07 -7.48 2.87
C ILE A 262 13.32 -7.83 2.04
N HIS A 263 13.26 -7.61 0.72
CA HIS A 263 14.32 -7.97 -0.22
C HIS A 263 15.35 -6.86 -0.50
N LEU A 264 15.34 -5.76 0.25
CA LEU A 264 16.37 -4.71 0.14
C LEU A 264 17.78 -5.23 0.48
N GLU A 265 18.79 -4.89 -0.32
CA GLU A 265 20.16 -5.33 -0.03
C GLU A 265 20.86 -4.50 1.06
N CYS A 266 21.51 -5.17 2.01
CA CYS A 266 22.30 -4.53 3.05
C CYS A 266 23.73 -4.23 2.59
N ILE A 267 24.31 -3.14 3.12
CA ILE A 267 25.69 -2.69 2.84
C ILE A 267 26.73 -3.79 3.10
N GLU A 268 26.57 -4.54 4.19
CA GLU A 268 27.49 -5.57 4.70
C GLU A 268 27.47 -6.91 3.94
N TYR A 269 26.38 -7.22 3.22
CA TYR A 269 26.27 -8.51 2.53
C TYR A 269 27.29 -8.62 1.38
N ASN A 270 27.63 -7.50 0.76
CA ASN A 270 28.58 -7.44 -0.35
C ASN A 270 30.05 -7.31 0.10
N SER A 271 30.36 -6.85 1.32
CA SER A 271 31.76 -6.93 1.80
C SER A 271 32.13 -8.38 2.08
N ALA A 272 31.27 -9.12 2.80
CA ALA A 272 31.50 -10.54 3.06
C ALA A 272 31.50 -11.41 1.79
N LYS A 273 30.65 -11.09 0.79
CA LYS A 273 30.64 -11.79 -0.50
C LYS A 273 31.88 -11.49 -1.34
N ASN A 274 32.30 -10.23 -1.42
CA ASN A 274 33.51 -9.84 -2.15
C ASN A 274 34.80 -10.34 -1.49
N ASP A 275 34.82 -10.51 -0.16
CA ASP A 275 35.95 -11.07 0.56
C ASP A 275 36.06 -12.60 0.36
N LEU A 276 34.93 -13.29 0.18
CA LEU A 276 34.88 -14.71 -0.19
C LEU A 276 35.28 -14.96 -1.66
N GLU A 277 34.86 -14.10 -2.60
CA GLU A 277 35.24 -14.20 -4.01
C GLU A 277 36.70 -13.79 -4.29
N LYS A 278 37.36 -13.09 -3.36
CA LYS A 278 38.81 -12.79 -3.45
C LYS A 278 39.70 -13.87 -2.83
N GLN A 279 39.11 -14.86 -2.15
CA GLN A 279 39.83 -15.98 -1.52
C GLN A 279 39.69 -17.29 -2.31
N SER A 280 38.95 -17.29 -3.42
CA SER A 280 38.86 -18.37 -4.42
C SER A 280 39.64 -18.03 -5.68
#